data_AF-B5VYA8-F1
#
_entry.id   AF-B5VYA8-F1
#
_cell.length_a   1.000
_cell.length_b   1.000
_cell.length_c   1.000
_cell.angle_alpha   90.00
_cell.angle_beta   90.00
_cell.angle_gamma   90.00
#
_symmetry.space_group_name_H-M   'P 1'
#
loop_
_entity.id
_entity.type
_entity.pdbx_description
1 polymer ?
#
loop_
_entity_poly.entity_id
_entity_poly.type
_entity_poly.pdbx_seq_one_letter_code
_entity_poly.pdbx_strand_id
1 'polypeptide(L)'
;MRNYPVGLEVKCTIGNITKGANLRAGQPRINALEGITWQAHHQEVKELLGLVWDFVLNEKDFNYPKVTAIFYANNLTQDDWGNISGTRGRNTKVTGMKVSGKQKMAAGWVALIDDYLYKQVYQMIMKFSI
;
A
#
# COMPACT_ATOMS: atom_id res chain seq x y z
N MET A 1 11.60 24.98 6.98
CA MET A 1 11.05 24.08 5.94
C MET A 1 12.14 23.13 5.53
N ARG A 2 11.99 21.82 5.75
CA ARG A 2 12.95 20.85 5.18
C ARG A 2 12.62 20.71 3.70
N ASN A 3 13.53 21.17 2.85
CA ASN A 3 13.51 20.88 1.42
C ASN A 3 13.69 19.37 1.26
N TYR A 4 12.60 18.66 0.96
CA TYR A 4 12.58 17.24 0.59
C TYR A 4 12.54 16.99 -0.95
N PRO A 5 12.96 17.88 -1.87
CA PRO A 5 12.71 17.64 -3.30
C PRO A 5 13.55 16.49 -3.88
N VAL A 6 14.48 15.90 -3.11
CA VAL A 6 15.34 14.79 -3.54
C VAL A 6 15.34 13.72 -2.44
N GLY A 7 14.67 12.61 -2.69
CA GLY A 7 14.62 11.47 -1.77
C GLY A 7 13.50 10.50 -2.10
N LEU A 8 13.69 9.25 -1.68
CA LEU A 8 12.70 8.18 -1.83
C LEU A 8 11.80 8.15 -0.60
N GLU A 9 10.49 8.35 -0.77
CA GLU A 9 9.52 8.06 0.27
C GLU A 9 9.26 6.55 0.32
N VAL A 10 9.25 5.97 1.53
CA VAL A 10 8.91 4.56 1.72
C VAL A 10 7.68 4.47 2.61
N LYS A 11 6.64 3.77 2.13
CA LYS A 11 5.38 3.57 2.87
C LYS A 11 5.00 2.11 2.89
N CYS A 12 4.56 1.64 4.04
CA CYS A 12 3.99 0.32 4.21
C CYS A 12 2.48 0.40 4.43
N THR A 13 1.74 -0.56 3.90
CA THR A 13 0.32 -0.74 4.17
C THR A 13 0.00 -2.24 4.26
N ILE A 14 -1.01 -2.58 5.05
CA ILE A 14 -1.58 -3.93 5.08
C ILE A 14 -2.79 -4.06 4.12
N GLY A 15 -3.15 -2.95 3.45
CA GLY A 15 -4.28 -2.86 2.55
C GLY A 15 -5.60 -2.51 3.22
N ASN A 16 -6.61 -2.26 2.39
CA ASN A 16 -7.98 -1.97 2.80
C ASN A 16 -8.72 -3.30 2.92
N ILE A 17 -9.34 -3.54 4.07
CA ILE A 17 -10.03 -4.79 4.37
C ILE A 17 -11.54 -4.61 4.25
N THR A 18 -12.23 -5.66 3.79
CA THR A 18 -13.68 -5.74 3.79
C THR A 18 -14.30 -5.32 5.12
N LYS A 19 -15.28 -4.42 5.05
CA LYS A 19 -16.00 -3.95 6.22
C LYS A 19 -16.69 -5.13 6.92
N GLY A 20 -16.43 -5.27 8.23
CA GLY A 20 -16.99 -6.36 9.02
C GLY A 20 -16.19 -7.67 8.95
N ALA A 21 -15.05 -7.70 8.27
CA ALA A 21 -14.14 -8.84 8.35
C ALA A 21 -13.70 -9.07 9.80
N ASN A 22 -14.02 -10.24 10.35
CA ASN A 22 -13.66 -10.62 11.71
C ASN A 22 -12.25 -11.24 11.75
N LEU A 23 -11.24 -10.41 11.46
CA LEU A 23 -9.84 -10.84 11.42
C LEU A 23 -9.19 -10.68 12.79
N ARG A 24 -8.54 -11.75 13.26
CA ARG A 24 -7.73 -11.72 14.49
C ARG A 24 -6.32 -11.22 14.20
N ALA A 25 -5.63 -10.76 15.25
CA ALA A 25 -4.21 -10.48 15.16
C ALA A 25 -3.46 -11.72 14.65
N GLY A 26 -2.50 -11.51 13.75
CA GLY A 26 -1.73 -12.62 13.17
C GLY A 26 -2.41 -13.40 12.05
N GLN A 27 -3.66 -13.12 11.67
CA GLN A 27 -4.29 -13.83 10.54
C GLN A 27 -3.89 -13.22 9.18
N PRO A 28 -3.74 -14.07 8.13
CA PRO A 28 -3.65 -13.59 6.76
C PRO A 28 -4.91 -12.81 6.39
N ARG A 29 -4.72 -11.73 5.65
CA ARG A 29 -5.77 -10.81 5.24
C ARG A 29 -6.02 -10.82 3.74
N ILE A 30 -5.19 -11.53 2.98
CA ILE A 30 -5.26 -11.60 1.52
C ILE A 30 -6.67 -11.91 0.99
N ASN A 31 -7.43 -12.79 1.65
CA ASN A 31 -8.80 -13.15 1.25
C ASN A 31 -9.86 -12.08 1.55
N ALA A 32 -9.54 -11.10 2.41
CA ALA A 32 -10.42 -9.99 2.77
C ALA A 32 -9.91 -8.65 2.22
N LEU A 33 -8.92 -8.68 1.33
CA LEU A 33 -8.27 -7.50 0.78
C LEU A 33 -9.11 -6.92 -0.38
N GLU A 34 -9.61 -5.70 -0.22
CA GLU A 34 -10.41 -5.00 -1.24
C GLU A 34 -9.63 -3.98 -2.06
N GLY A 35 -8.44 -3.60 -1.59
CA GLY A 35 -7.56 -2.73 -2.34
C GLY A 35 -6.36 -2.27 -1.53
N ILE A 36 -5.46 -1.57 -2.20
CA ILE A 36 -4.28 -1.00 -1.59
C ILE A 36 -4.39 0.53 -1.62
N THR A 37 -4.04 1.17 -0.51
CA THR A 37 -3.91 2.63 -0.42
C THR A 37 -2.67 2.95 0.41
N TRP A 38 -1.79 3.78 -0.15
CA TRP A 38 -0.71 4.41 0.61
C TRP A 38 -1.16 5.78 1.11
N GLN A 39 -0.70 6.13 2.30
CA GLN A 39 -0.95 7.43 2.92
C GLN A 39 0.35 8.21 3.03
N ALA A 40 0.29 9.50 2.74
CA ALA A 40 1.42 10.42 2.84
C ALA A 40 1.09 11.61 3.74
N HIS A 41 2.13 12.23 4.29
CA HIS A 41 2.01 13.50 5.02
C HIS A 41 2.15 14.71 4.10
N HIS A 42 2.77 14.51 2.93
CA HIS A 42 3.07 15.51 1.92
C HIS A 42 2.42 15.07 0.61
N GLN A 43 1.80 15.98 -0.12
CA GLN A 43 1.25 15.68 -1.46
C GLN A 43 2.31 15.90 -2.56
N GLU A 44 3.45 16.48 -2.21
CA GLU A 44 4.55 16.84 -3.10
C GLU A 44 5.48 15.66 -3.41
N VAL A 45 5.18 14.47 -2.86
CA VAL A 45 5.94 13.23 -3.06
C VAL A 45 5.89 12.83 -4.53
N LYS A 46 7.07 12.74 -5.15
CA LYS A 46 7.24 12.30 -6.55
C LYS A 46 7.67 10.84 -6.66
N GLU A 47 8.58 10.43 -5.77
CA GLU A 47 9.18 9.09 -5.72
C GLU A 47 8.70 8.34 -4.49
N LEU A 48 8.02 7.21 -4.70
CA LEU A 48 7.45 6.39 -3.64
C LEU A 48 7.76 4.91 -3.87
N LEU A 49 8.37 4.27 -2.87
CA LEU A 49 8.41 2.81 -2.72
C LEU A 49 7.30 2.37 -1.76
N GLY A 50 6.27 1.74 -2.33
CA GLY A 50 5.12 1.23 -1.62
C GLY A 50 5.28 -0.25 -1.27
N LEU A 51 5.38 -0.56 0.02
CA LEU A 51 5.37 -1.92 0.54
C LEU A 51 3.95 -2.33 0.93
N VAL A 52 3.59 -3.56 0.58
CA VAL A 52 2.42 -4.26 1.12
C VAL A 52 2.92 -5.44 1.95
N TRP A 53 2.37 -5.61 3.14
CA TRP A 53 2.73 -6.72 4.02
C TRP A 53 1.47 -7.39 4.56
N ASP A 54 1.57 -8.67 4.90
CA ASP A 54 0.51 -9.46 5.52
C ASP A 54 1.12 -10.47 6.52
N PHE A 55 0.29 -11.18 7.27
CA PHE A 55 0.72 -12.34 8.05
C PHE A 55 0.58 -13.59 7.19
N VAL A 56 1.69 -14.20 6.82
CA VAL A 56 1.74 -15.36 5.92
C VAL A 56 2.06 -16.60 6.74
N LEU A 57 1.45 -17.75 6.43
CA LEU A 57 1.79 -19.03 7.04
C LEU A 57 3.18 -19.49 6.57
N ASN A 58 4.03 -19.98 7.48
CA ASN A 58 5.25 -20.71 7.12
C ASN A 58 5.09 -22.22 7.35
N GLU A 59 6.13 -22.95 6.97
CA GLU A 59 6.36 -24.36 7.26
C GLU A 59 6.40 -24.71 8.76
N LYS A 60 6.41 -23.71 9.67
CA LYS A 60 6.46 -23.89 11.13
C LYS A 60 5.09 -23.66 11.79
N ASP A 61 4.01 -23.79 11.02
CA ASP A 61 2.61 -23.70 11.46
C ASP A 61 2.24 -22.44 12.25
N PHE A 62 2.94 -21.32 11.99
CA PHE A 62 2.55 -20.03 12.55
C PHE A 62 2.60 -18.92 11.50
N ASN A 63 1.67 -17.98 11.62
CA ASN A 63 1.61 -16.82 10.74
C ASN A 63 2.57 -15.72 11.21
N TYR A 64 3.38 -15.18 10.31
CA TYR A 64 4.39 -14.16 10.60
C TYR A 64 4.28 -12.99 9.61
N PRO A 65 4.61 -11.76 10.05
CA PRO A 65 4.58 -10.61 9.16
C PRO A 65 5.63 -10.78 8.05
N LYS A 66 5.19 -10.61 6.80
CA LYS A 66 6.03 -10.70 5.61
C LYS A 66 5.62 -9.64 4.60
N VAL A 67 6.61 -9.02 3.93
CA VAL A 67 6.35 -8.19 2.76
C VAL A 67 5.88 -9.09 1.62
N THR A 68 4.70 -8.80 1.09
CA THR A 68 4.02 -9.63 0.10
C THR A 68 3.93 -8.98 -1.27
N ALA A 69 4.07 -7.66 -1.35
CA ALA A 69 4.25 -6.95 -2.60
C ALA A 69 5.05 -5.65 -2.42
N ILE A 70 5.74 -5.23 -3.48
CA ILE A 70 6.50 -3.99 -3.57
C ILE A 70 6.12 -3.30 -4.87
N PHE A 71 5.82 -2.00 -4.78
CA PHE A 71 5.44 -1.13 -5.89
C PHE A 71 6.28 0.14 -5.87
N TYR A 72 6.52 0.73 -7.03
CA TYR A 72 7.32 1.93 -7.18
C TYR A 72 6.68 2.89 -8.18
N ALA A 73 6.72 4.19 -7.89
CA ALA A 73 6.44 5.23 -8.85
C ALA A 73 7.40 6.40 -8.63
N ASN A 74 7.87 7.01 -9.73
CA ASN A 74 8.75 8.19 -9.72
C ASN A 74 8.11 9.43 -10.37
N ASN A 75 6.84 9.34 -10.71
CA ASN A 75 6.09 10.34 -11.46
C ASN A 75 4.78 10.73 -10.76
N LEU A 76 4.72 10.59 -9.44
CA LEU A 76 3.57 11.03 -8.65
C LEU A 76 3.49 12.57 -8.67
N THR A 77 2.26 13.08 -8.73
CA THR A 77 1.96 14.51 -8.68
C THR A 77 1.00 14.82 -7.54
N GLN A 78 0.82 16.09 -7.20
CA GLN A 78 -0.12 16.51 -6.16
C GLN A 78 -1.56 16.00 -6.42
N ASP A 79 -1.95 15.88 -7.70
CA ASP A 79 -3.27 15.42 -8.10
C ASP A 79 -3.52 13.94 -7.81
N ASP A 80 -2.47 13.14 -7.65
CA ASP A 80 -2.55 11.72 -7.26
C ASP A 80 -2.93 11.54 -5.79
N TRP A 81 -2.98 12.62 -5.01
CA TRP A 81 -3.28 12.62 -3.60
C TRP A 81 -4.64 13.25 -3.31
N GLY A 82 -5.40 12.61 -2.39
CA GLY A 82 -6.68 13.10 -1.89
C GLY A 82 -6.55 14.38 -1.07
N ASN A 83 -7.69 14.91 -0.63
CA ASN A 83 -7.71 16.04 0.29
C ASN A 83 -7.03 15.67 1.62
N ILE A 84 -6.38 16.66 2.23
CA ILE A 84 -5.75 16.48 3.55
C ILE A 84 -6.85 16.26 4.60
N SER A 85 -6.75 15.14 5.30
CA SER A 85 -7.58 14.79 6.46
C SER A 85 -6.84 15.05 7.77
N GLY A 86 -7.53 14.95 8.91
CA GLY A 86 -6.92 15.20 10.22
C GLY A 86 -6.65 16.68 10.51
N THR A 87 -7.35 17.60 9.83
CA THR A 87 -7.15 19.06 9.97
C THR A 87 -7.79 19.65 11.24
N ARG A 88 -8.54 18.86 12.01
CA ARG A 88 -9.17 19.25 13.28
C ARG A 88 -8.62 18.40 14.44
N GLY A 89 -8.26 19.04 15.55
CA GLY A 89 -7.78 18.36 16.78
C GLY A 89 -6.29 17.98 16.77
N ARG A 90 -5.90 16.98 17.58
CA ARG A 90 -4.52 16.46 17.69
C ARG A 90 -4.15 15.40 16.65
N ASN A 91 -4.92 15.28 15.56
CA ASN A 91 -4.70 14.25 14.55
C ASN A 91 -3.53 14.60 13.63
N THR A 92 -2.79 13.59 13.19
CA THR A 92 -1.74 13.77 12.19
C THR A 92 -2.38 14.04 10.83
N LYS A 93 -1.93 15.12 10.16
CA LYS A 93 -2.38 15.44 8.79
C LYS A 93 -1.91 14.36 7.83
N VAL A 94 -2.85 13.74 7.13
CA VAL A 94 -2.57 12.69 6.15
C VAL A 94 -3.45 12.85 4.92
N THR A 95 -2.90 12.47 3.77
CA THR A 95 -3.62 12.32 2.51
C THR A 95 -3.57 10.85 2.07
N GLY A 96 -4.66 10.36 1.50
CA GLY A 96 -4.74 9.05 0.89
C GLY A 96 -4.53 9.13 -0.63
N MET A 97 -3.81 8.18 -1.20
CA MET A 97 -3.60 8.10 -2.64
C MET A 97 -4.91 7.84 -3.41
N LYS A 98 -5.16 8.63 -4.46
CA LYS A 98 -6.29 8.46 -5.39
C LYS A 98 -6.02 7.32 -6.38
N VAL A 99 -7.05 6.98 -7.17
CA VAL A 99 -6.96 5.95 -8.21
C VAL A 99 -5.83 6.21 -9.20
N SER A 100 -5.61 7.47 -9.61
CA SER A 100 -4.52 7.82 -10.54
C SER A 100 -3.13 7.48 -10.00
N GLY A 101 -2.87 7.80 -8.73
CA GLY A 101 -1.62 7.42 -8.07
C GLY A 101 -1.47 5.90 -7.95
N LYS A 102 -2.56 5.20 -7.60
CA LYS A 102 -2.54 3.73 -7.51
C LYS A 102 -2.22 3.07 -8.85
N GLN A 103 -2.72 3.63 -9.96
CA GLN A 103 -2.39 3.15 -11.31
C GLN A 103 -0.90 3.32 -11.63
N LYS A 104 -0.30 4.46 -11.26
CA LYS A 104 1.15 4.68 -11.41
C LYS A 104 1.95 3.68 -10.57
N MET A 105 1.55 3.47 -9.33
CA MET A 105 2.17 2.45 -8.45
C MET A 105 2.03 1.04 -9.03
N ALA A 106 0.85 0.67 -9.55
CA ALA A 106 0.60 -0.63 -10.15
C ALA A 106 1.47 -0.89 -11.39
N ALA A 107 1.66 0.14 -12.23
CA ALA A 107 2.51 0.07 -13.42
C ALA A 107 3.98 -0.18 -13.08
N GLY A 108 4.44 0.26 -11.90
CA GLY A 108 5.78 0.01 -11.39
C GLY A 108 5.81 -1.07 -10.29
N TRP A 109 5.07 -2.17 -10.44
CA TRP A 109 5.27 -3.32 -9.55
C TRP A 109 6.72 -3.81 -9.63
N VAL A 110 7.31 -4.15 -8.49
CA VAL A 110 8.74 -4.50 -8.36
C VAL A 110 8.91 -5.96 -7.96
N ALA A 111 8.15 -6.40 -6.98
CA ALA A 111 8.22 -7.76 -6.47
C ALA A 111 6.89 -8.19 -5.87
N LEU A 112 6.55 -9.46 -6.01
CA LEU A 112 5.44 -10.12 -5.35
C LEU A 112 5.97 -11.35 -4.61
N ILE A 113 5.32 -11.73 -3.52
CA ILE A 113 5.56 -13.04 -2.90
C ILE A 113 5.28 -14.14 -3.91
N ASP A 114 6.09 -15.21 -3.87
CA ASP A 114 5.89 -16.39 -4.71
C ASP A 114 4.77 -17.29 -4.16
N ASP A 115 3.55 -16.76 -4.21
CA ASP A 115 2.33 -17.46 -3.82
C ASP A 115 1.22 -17.13 -4.84
N TYR A 116 0.56 -18.16 -5.34
CA TYR A 116 -0.45 -18.03 -6.40
C TYR A 116 -1.62 -17.13 -5.99
N LEU A 117 -2.15 -17.31 -4.79
CA LEU A 117 -3.29 -16.54 -4.30
C LEU A 117 -2.93 -15.07 -4.16
N TYR A 118 -1.75 -14.77 -3.60
CA TYR A 118 -1.30 -13.39 -3.47
C TYR A 118 -1.10 -12.71 -4.84
N LYS A 119 -0.43 -13.39 -5.77
CA LYS A 119 -0.24 -12.87 -7.14
C LYS A 119 -1.57 -12.56 -7.81
N GLN A 120 -2.52 -13.50 -7.77
CA GLN A 120 -3.85 -13.31 -8.35
C GLN A 120 -4.60 -12.13 -7.74
N VAL A 121 -4.64 -12.04 -6.40
CA VAL A 121 -5.33 -10.95 -5.70
C VAL A 121 -4.69 -9.61 -6.04
N TYR A 122 -3.36 -9.51 -6.05
CA TYR A 122 -2.68 -8.26 -6.40
C TYR A 122 -2.93 -7.84 -7.86
N GLN A 123 -2.85 -8.76 -8.81
CA GLN A 123 -3.17 -8.48 -10.21
C GLN A 123 -4.60 -7.99 -10.38
N MET A 124 -5.57 -8.59 -9.67
CA MET A 124 -6.97 -8.19 -9.71
C MET A 124 -7.20 -6.79 -9.14
N ILE A 125 -6.72 -6.52 -7.92
CA ILE A 125 -7.03 -5.26 -7.22
C ILE A 125 -6.24 -4.06 -7.78
N MET A 126 -5.00 -4.28 -8.21
CA MET A 126 -4.13 -3.24 -8.76
C MET A 126 -4.20 -3.15 -10.28
N LYS A 127 -4.84 -4.12 -10.95
CA LYS A 127 -5.08 -4.16 -12.40
C LYS A 127 -3.79 -4.14 -13.23
N PHE A 128 -2.86 -5.04 -12.92
CA PHE A 128 -1.63 -5.27 -13.69
C PHE A 128 -1.46 -6.75 -14.04
N SER A 129 -0.51 -7.06 -14.93
CA SER A 129 -0.16 -8.42 -15.34
C SER A 129 1.31 -8.71 -15.02
N ILE A 130 1.61 -9.97 -14.71
CA ILE A 130 2.96 -10.52 -14.46
C ILE A 130 3.31 -11.58 -15.50
#